data_AF-A0A849G7C4-F1
#
_entry.id   AF-A0A849G7C4-F1
#
_cell.length_a   1.000
_cell.length_b   1.000
_cell.length_c   1.000
_cell.angle_alpha   90.00
_cell.angle_beta   90.00
_cell.angle_gamma   90.00
#
_symmetry.space_group_name_H-M   'P 1'
#
loop_
_entity.id
_entity.type
_entity.pdbx_description
1 polymer ?
#
loop_
_entity_poly.entity_id
_entity_poly.type
_entity_poly.pdbx_seq_one_letter_code
_entity_poly.pdbx_strand_id
1 'polypeptide(L)' 'MNRHFGVSRATSRNALNDLEARGYIVRRSRLGSIVLRKRVDQPAEK' A
#
# COMPACT_ATOMS: atom_id res chain seq x y z
N MET A 1 4.74 -3.07 -9.76
CA MET A 1 5.13 -3.41 -8.38
C MET A 1 6.05 -4.62 -8.32
N ASN A 2 5.60 -5.81 -8.68
CA ASN A 2 6.40 -7.04 -8.61
C ASN A 2 7.76 -6.97 -9.32
N ARG A 3 7.80 -6.47 -10.56
CA ARG A 3 9.06 -6.30 -11.30
C ARG A 3 9.99 -5.24 -10.70
N HIS A 4 9.43 -4.20 -10.08
CA HIS A 4 10.22 -3.14 -9.45
C HIS A 4 10.88 -3.60 -8.15
N PHE A 5 10.21 -4.46 -7.39
CA PHE A 5 10.70 -4.97 -6.11
C PHE A 5 11.26 -6.40 -6.18
N GLY A 6 11.21 -7.05 -7.36
CA GLY A 6 11.65 -8.43 -7.53
C GLY A 6 10.84 -9.48 -6.74
N VAL A 7 9.57 -9.20 -6.42
CA VAL A 7 8.76 -10.06 -5.52
C VAL A 7 7.66 -10.82 -6.24
N SER A 8 7.20 -11.91 -5.63
CA SER A 8 6.06 -12.69 -6.11
C SER A 8 4.74 -11.87 -6.10
N ARG A 9 3.75 -12.34 -6.88
CA ARG A 9 2.38 -11.79 -6.83
C ARG A 9 1.73 -11.93 -5.46
N ALA A 10 1.97 -13.04 -4.77
CA ALA A 10 1.43 -13.27 -3.43
C ALA A 10 2.00 -12.25 -2.44
N THR A 11 3.33 -12.04 -2.47
CA THR A 11 4.00 -11.06 -1.61
C THR A 11 3.46 -9.65 -1.81
N SER A 12 3.30 -9.22 -3.06
CA SER A 12 2.73 -7.90 -3.36
C SER A 12 1.28 -7.76 -2.90
N ARG A 13 0.46 -8.82 -3.02
CA ARG A 13 -0.92 -8.81 -2.48
C ARG A 13 -0.94 -8.71 -0.96
N ASN A 14 -0.10 -9.47 -0.28
CA ASN A 14 -0.03 -9.47 1.18
C ASN A 14 0.39 -8.09 1.70
N ALA A 15 1.40 -7.47 1.08
CA ALA A 15 1.81 -6.12 1.42
C ALA A 15 0.68 -5.09 1.22
N LEU A 16 -0.06 -5.16 0.10
CA LEU A 16 -1.21 -4.27 -0.11
C LEU A 16 -2.34 -4.52 0.89
N ASN A 17 -2.61 -5.78 1.25
CA ASN A 17 -3.62 -6.10 2.25
C ASN A 17 -3.23 -5.55 3.63
N ASP A 18 -1.96 -5.66 4.01
CA ASP A 18 -1.44 -5.11 5.27
C ASP A 18 -1.54 -3.57 5.29
N LEU A 19 -1.17 -2.91 4.19
CA LEU A 19 -1.31 -1.45 4.06
C LEU A 19 -2.78 -0.99 4.13
N GLU A 20 -3.70 -1.77 3.56
CA GLU A 20 -5.14 -1.50 3.63
C GLU A 20 -5.69 -1.72 5.04
N ALA A 21 -5.30 -2.81 5.70
CA ALA A 21 -5.68 -3.10 7.08
C ALA A 21 -5.19 -2.04 8.07
N ARG A 22 -4.00 -1.46 7.83
CA ARG A 22 -3.45 -0.34 8.61
C ARG A 22 -4.06 1.02 8.25
N GLY A 23 -4.95 1.08 7.25
CA GLY A 23 -5.62 2.30 6.82
C GLY A 23 -4.74 3.27 6.03
N TYR A 24 -3.58 2.83 5.52
CA TYR A 24 -2.70 3.66 4.70
C TYR A 24 -3.19 3.79 3.26
N ILE A 25 -3.92 2.79 2.77
CA ILE A 25 -4.48 2.76 1.42
C ILE A 25 -5.94 2.30 1.47
N VAL A 26 -6.71 2.65 0.44
CA VAL A 26 -8.06 2.14 0.22
C VAL A 26 -8.16 1.57 -1.17
N ARG A 27 -8.76 0.39 -1.33
CA ARG A 27 -9.08 -0.13 -2.66
C ARG A 27 -10.38 0.46 -3.18
N ARG A 28 -10.36 0.92 -4.43
CA ARG A 28 -11.58 1.14 -5.21
C ARG A 28 -11.64 0.13 -6.35
N SER A 29 -12.76 -0.58 -6.42
CA SER A 29 -13.05 -1.46 -7.55
C SER A 29 -12.96 -0.67 -8.85
N ARG A 30 -12.38 -1.29 -9.90
CA ARG A 30 -12.05 -0.71 -11.21
C ARG A 30 -10.96 0.39 -11.26
N LEU A 31 -10.48 0.89 -10.13
CA LEU A 31 -9.43 1.93 -10.09
C LEU A 31 -8.11 1.45 -9.44
N GLY A 32 -8.14 0.33 -8.73
CA GLY A 32 -6.98 -0.23 -8.03
C GLY A 32 -6.82 0.30 -6.60
N SER A 33 -5.61 0.20 -6.05
CA SER A 33 -5.29 0.70 -4.71
C SER A 33 -4.99 2.20 -4.75
N ILE A 34 -5.79 2.99 -4.04
CA ILE A 34 -5.62 4.44 -3.92
C ILE A 34 -4.89 4.70 -2.60
N VAL A 35 -3.74 5.36 -2.68
CA VAL A 35 -3.04 5.85 -1.48
C VAL A 35 -3.91 6.94 -0.85
N LEU A 36 -4.41 6.72 0.37
CA LEU A 36 -5.01 7.80 1.12
C LEU A 36 -3.88 8.78 1.44
N ARG A 37 -4.05 10.06 1.10
CA ARG A 37 -3.06 11.09 1.44
C ARG A 37 -2.73 10.96 2.93
N LYS A 38 -1.44 10.72 3.19
CA LYS A 38 -0.80 10.56 4.50
C LYS A 38 -1.54 11.36 5.58
N ARG A 39 -2.09 10.70 6.62
CA ARG A 39 -2.33 11.42 7.88
C ARG A 39 -0.97 11.93 8.35
N VAL A 40 -0.83 13.24 8.47
CA VAL A 40 0.41 13.95 8.81
C VAL A 40 0.69 13.82 10.32
N ASP A 41 0.69 12.59 10.84
CA ASP A 41 0.98 12.29 12.26
C ASP A 41 2.16 11.31 12.43
N GLN A 42 2.86 10.98 11.35
CA GLN A 42 4.08 10.18 11.44
C GLN A 42 5.28 11.10 11.24
N PRO A 43 6.15 11.29 12.26
CA PRO A 43 7.33 12.12 12.11
C PRO A 43 8.17 11.55 10.97
N ALA A 44 8.57 12.42 10.05
CA ALA A 44 9.58 12.05 9.08
C ALA A 44 10.87 11.85 9.88
N GLU A 45 11.23 10.60 10.15
CA GLU A 45 12.55 10.28 10.69
C GLU A 45 13.61 10.86 9.74
N LYS A 46 14.52 11.64 10.33
CA LYS A 46 15.70 12.22 9.69
C LYS A 46 16.82 11.20 9.63
#